data_AF-A0A2Z5QVT8-F1
#
_entry.id   AF-A0A2Z5QVT8-F1
#
_cell.length_a   1.000
_cell.length_b   1.000
_cell.length_c   1.000
_cell.angle_alpha   90.00
_cell.angle_beta   90.00
_cell.angle_gamma   90.00
#
_symmetry.space_group_name_H-M   'P 1'
#
loop_
_entity.id
_entity.type
_entity.pdbx_description
1 polymer ?
#
loop_
_entity_poly.entity_id
_entity_poly.type
_entity_poly.pdbx_seq_one_letter_code
_entity_poly.pdbx_strand_id
1 'polypeptide(L)'
;MSGQRARIFEDGFSEHGYVLDIGGAEQSHVDAADATVVFYEYLRRIANVLDVLAPPREPVTALHLGPGRSRLPAMCRPRARVLRKWPSIMSRS
;
A
#
# COMPACT_ATOMS: atom_id res chain seq x y z
N MET A 1 -21.62 -17.04 -2.22
CA MET A 1 -20.55 -16.02 -2.30
C MET A 1 -20.49 -15.33 -0.94
N SER A 2 -19.47 -15.58 -0.12
CA SER A 2 -19.29 -14.79 1.10
C SER A 2 -18.52 -13.52 0.75
N GLY A 3 -19.22 -12.48 0.28
CA GLY A 3 -18.61 -11.17 0.10
C GLY A 3 -18.31 -10.57 1.48
N GLN A 4 -17.04 -10.28 1.78
CA GLN A 4 -16.70 -9.52 2.99
C GLN A 4 -16.99 -8.03 2.74
N ARG A 5 -17.54 -7.34 3.76
CA ARG A 5 -17.86 -5.91 3.68
C ARG A 5 -16.57 -5.09 3.72
N ALA A 6 -16.40 -4.18 2.77
CA ALA A 6 -15.32 -3.20 2.75
C ALA A 6 -15.83 -1.82 3.21
N ARG A 7 -15.03 -1.11 4.01
CA ARG A 7 -15.32 0.26 4.50
C ARG A 7 -14.07 1.12 4.41
N ILE A 8 -14.27 2.41 4.12
CA ILE A 8 -13.21 3.44 4.18
C ILE A 8 -13.67 4.49 5.18
N PHE A 9 -12.79 4.90 6.09
CA PHE A 9 -13.07 5.94 7.09
C PHE A 9 -11.80 6.72 7.41
N GLU A 10 -11.97 7.93 7.96
CA GLU A 10 -10.86 8.79 8.41
C GLU A 10 -10.08 8.12 9.54
N ASP A 11 -8.76 8.27 9.54
CA ASP A 11 -7.88 7.63 10.53
C ASP A 11 -7.97 8.24 11.93
N GLY A 12 -8.45 9.48 12.05
CA GLY A 12 -8.50 10.25 13.29
C GLY A 12 -7.15 10.81 13.78
N PHE A 13 -6.07 10.62 13.00
CA PHE A 13 -4.72 11.08 13.32
C PHE A 13 -4.23 12.19 12.39
N SER A 14 -4.79 12.30 11.18
CA SER A 14 -4.41 13.31 10.20
C SER A 14 -5.63 13.82 9.43
N GLU A 15 -5.54 15.04 8.89
CA GLU A 15 -6.61 15.66 8.10
C GLU A 15 -6.90 14.90 6.79
N HIS A 16 -5.91 14.15 6.30
CA HIS A 16 -5.97 13.49 4.99
C HIS A 16 -5.82 11.96 5.11
N GLY A 17 -5.85 11.42 6.32
CA GLY A 17 -5.63 10.00 6.58
C GLY A 17 -6.90 9.16 6.47
N TYR A 18 -6.81 8.02 5.79
CA TYR A 18 -7.92 7.09 5.60
C TYR A 18 -7.49 5.64 5.78
N VAL A 19 -8.34 4.85 6.43
CA VAL A 19 -8.18 3.41 6.63
C VAL A 19 -9.17 2.63 5.77
N LEU A 20 -8.69 1.57 5.12
CA LEU A 20 -9.50 0.54 4.48
C LEU A 20 -9.68 -0.64 5.45
N ASP A 21 -10.92 -0.91 5.83
CA ASP A 21 -11.33 -2.08 6.61
C ASP A 21 -12.04 -3.08 5.70
N ILE A 22 -11.70 -4.37 5.82
CA ILE A 22 -12.41 -5.45 5.14
C ILE A 22 -12.74 -6.51 6.18
N GLY A 23 -14.03 -6.80 6.34
CA GLY A 23 -14.49 -7.83 7.27
C GLY A 23 -14.22 -7.52 8.75
N GLY A 24 -14.01 -6.25 9.11
CA GLY A 24 -13.65 -5.86 10.48
C GLY A 24 -12.15 -5.89 10.79
N ALA A 25 -11.31 -6.16 9.77
CA ALA A 25 -9.87 -6.04 9.87
C ALA A 25 -9.35 -4.88 9.00
N GLU A 26 -8.56 -3.99 9.60
CA GLU A 26 -7.80 -2.98 8.86
C GLU A 26 -6.82 -3.63 7.88
N GLN A 27 -6.97 -3.29 6.61
CA GLN A 27 -6.14 -3.80 5.52
C GLN A 27 -5.03 -2.82 5.13
N SER A 28 -5.31 -1.50 5.15
CA SER A 28 -4.32 -0.49 4.76
C SER A 28 -4.72 0.93 5.22
N HIS A 29 -3.75 1.81 5.48
CA HIS A 29 -3.95 3.24 5.83
C HIS A 29 -3.24 4.19 4.86
N VAL A 30 -3.90 5.11 4.15
CA VAL A 30 -3.32 6.14 3.24
C VAL A 30 -3.38 7.53 3.83
N ASP A 31 -2.43 8.40 3.47
CA ASP A 31 -2.66 9.84 3.44
C ASP A 31 -2.99 10.23 1.98
N ALA A 32 -4.13 10.90 1.78
CA ALA A 32 -4.64 11.27 0.47
C ALA A 32 -3.92 12.48 -0.15
N ALA A 33 -3.26 13.30 0.67
CA ALA A 33 -2.51 14.47 0.22
C ALA A 33 -1.04 14.13 -0.05
N ASP A 34 -0.44 13.21 0.72
CA ASP A 34 0.94 12.79 0.55
C ASP A 34 1.12 11.26 0.64
N ALA A 35 1.30 10.62 -0.52
CA ALA A 35 1.49 9.18 -0.60
C ALA A 35 2.80 8.66 0.04
N THR A 36 3.70 9.54 0.46
CA THR A 36 4.94 9.18 1.18
C THR A 36 4.74 9.06 2.69
N VAL A 37 3.61 9.52 3.24
CA VAL A 37 3.26 9.33 4.65
C VAL A 37 2.91 7.87 4.89
N VAL A 38 3.68 7.24 5.79
CA VAL A 38 3.57 5.82 6.13
C VAL A 38 3.20 5.67 7.59
N PHE A 39 1.97 5.24 7.87
CA PHE A 39 1.49 5.08 9.24
C PHE A 39 2.05 3.84 9.94
N TYR A 40 2.09 2.68 9.26
CA TYR A 40 2.57 1.45 9.88
C TYR A 40 4.10 1.37 9.91
N GLU A 41 4.66 1.25 11.12
CA GLU A 41 6.11 1.17 11.35
C GLU A 41 6.81 0.06 10.58
N TYR A 42 6.18 -1.10 10.40
CA TYR A 42 6.80 -2.20 9.66
C TYR A 42 7.03 -1.84 8.18
N LEU A 43 6.14 -1.04 7.58
CA LEU A 43 6.29 -0.57 6.20
C LEU A 43 7.45 0.41 6.07
N ARG A 44 7.62 1.31 7.06
CA ARG A 44 8.79 2.22 7.13
C ARG A 44 10.09 1.43 7.22
N ARG A 45 10.13 0.39 8.05
CA ARG A 45 11.31 -0.49 8.17
C ARG A 45 11.64 -1.20 6.85
N ILE A 46 10.64 -1.73 6.15
CA ILE A 46 10.84 -2.35 4.83
C ILE A 46 11.34 -1.32 3.82
N ALA A 47 10.75 -0.12 3.76
CA ALA A 47 11.20 0.94 2.86
C ALA A 47 12.67 1.33 3.13
N ASN A 48 13.05 1.46 4.41
CA ASN A 48 14.44 1.75 4.80
C ASN A 48 15.42 0.64 4.36
N VAL A 49 15.04 -0.63 4.46
CA VAL A 49 15.87 -1.74 3.98
C VAL A 49 16.02 -1.69 2.46
N LEU A 50 14.95 -1.41 1.73
CA LEU A 50 14.99 -1.28 0.27
C LEU A 50 15.88 -0.12 -0.19
N ASP A 51 15.86 1.00 0.54
CA ASP A 51 16.72 2.16 0.27
C ASP A 51 18.23 1.85 0.44
N VAL A 52 18.60 0.87 1.28
CA VAL A 52 19.99 0.44 1.47
C VAL A 52 20.42 -0.60 0.43
N LEU A 53 19.51 -1.48 0.00
CA LEU A 53 19.83 -2.57 -0.93
C LEU A 53 19.93 -2.12 -2.39
N ALA A 54 19.32 -0.99 -2.74
CA ALA A 54 19.30 -0.48 -4.11
C ALA A 54 20.43 0.53 -4.34
N PRO A 55 21.16 0.45 -5.49
CA PRO A 55 22.04 1.52 -5.89
C PRO A 55 21.28 2.86 -5.93
N PRO A 56 21.91 3.98 -5.52
CA PRO A 56 21.27 5.28 -5.57
C PRO A 56 20.74 5.56 -6.99
N ARG A 57 19.44 5.89 -7.07
CA ARG A 57 18.71 6.26 -8.30
C ARG A 57 18.32 5.10 -9.22
N GLU A 58 18.47 3.84 -8.81
CA GLU A 58 17.98 2.71 -9.59
C GLU A 58 16.60 2.21 -9.13
N PRO A 59 15.67 1.92 -10.06
CA PRO A 59 14.34 1.42 -9.74
C PRO A 59 14.40 0.00 -9.18
N VAL A 60 13.87 -0.22 -7.97
CA VAL A 60 13.72 -1.56 -7.40
C VAL A 60 12.54 -2.28 -8.06
N THR A 61 12.79 -3.50 -8.55
CA THR A 61 11.73 -4.42 -8.97
C THR A 61 11.36 -5.30 -7.79
N ALA A 62 10.13 -5.19 -7.31
CA ALA A 62 9.64 -5.95 -6.16
C ALA A 62 8.34 -6.68 -6.48
N LEU A 63 8.21 -7.91 -5.99
CA LEU A 63 6.97 -8.68 -5.99
C LEU A 63 6.33 -8.59 -4.61
N HIS A 64 5.14 -8.01 -4.52
CA HIS A 64 4.36 -8.04 -3.28
C HIS A 64 3.43 -9.26 -3.28
N LEU A 65 3.67 -10.19 -2.36
CA LEU A 65 2.82 -11.36 -2.13
C LEU A 65 1.98 -11.10 -0.88
N GLY A 66 0.76 -10.61 -1.06
CA GLY A 66 -0.16 -10.35 0.02
C GLY A 66 -1.56 -10.00 -0.50
N PRO A 67 -2.63 -10.33 0.25
CA PRO A 67 -4.00 -9.96 -0.10
C PRO A 67 -4.21 -8.47 0.20
N GLY A 68 -3.75 -7.59 -0.68
CA GLY A 68 -3.89 -6.15 -0.46
C GLY A 68 -3.23 -5.30 -1.54
N ARG A 69 -3.67 -4.04 -1.65
CA ARG A 69 -3.04 -3.05 -2.53
C ARG A 69 -1.77 -2.54 -1.84
N SER A 70 -0.63 -3.13 -2.18
CA SER A 70 0.67 -2.72 -1.64
C SER A 70 0.98 -1.26 -1.94
N ARG A 71 1.50 -0.55 -0.94
CA ARG A 71 2.04 0.81 -1.10
C ARG A 71 3.54 0.93 -0.93
N LEU A 72 4.22 -0.18 -0.64
CA LEU A 72 5.68 -0.25 -0.61
C LEU A 72 6.35 0.50 -1.77
N PRO A 73 5.87 0.40 -3.02
CA PRO A 73 6.51 1.07 -4.14
C PRO A 73 6.35 2.60 -4.18
N ALA A 74 5.25 3.12 -3.61
CA ALA A 74 5.00 4.56 -3.54
C ALA A 74 5.74 5.22 -2.37
N MET A 75 6.03 4.45 -1.32
CA MET A 75 6.70 4.92 -0.10
C MET A 75 8.23 4.89 -0.19
N CYS A 76 8.81 4.05 -1.06
CA CYS A 76 10.24 4.09 -1.34
C CYS A 76 10.59 5.38 -2.11
N ARG A 77 11.83 5.88 -1.98
CA ARG A 77 12.31 7.06 -2.73
C ARG A 77 11.91 6.97 -4.21
N PRO A 78 11.61 8.10 -4.87
CA PRO A 78 10.89 8.11 -6.14
C PRO A 78 11.70 7.34 -7.19
N ARG A 79 11.25 6.11 -7.52
CA ARG A 79 11.54 5.33 -8.76
C ARG A 79 11.17 3.83 -8.73
N ALA A 80 10.44 3.27 -7.77
CA ALA A 80 10.07 1.84 -7.86
C ALA A 80 9.12 1.56 -9.05
N ARG A 81 9.51 0.68 -9.99
CA ARG A 81 8.65 0.19 -11.09
C ARG A 81 7.99 -1.12 -10.67
N VAL A 82 6.66 -1.09 -10.53
CA VAL A 82 5.87 -2.24 -10.07
C VAL A 82 5.20 -2.91 -11.26
N LEU A 83 5.52 -4.18 -11.50
CA LEU A 83 4.74 -5.03 -12.38
C LEU A 83 3.52 -5.56 -11.62
N ARG A 84 2.32 -5.20 -12.07
CA ARG A 84 1.05 -5.72 -11.55
C ARG A 84 0.60 -6.89 -12.43
N LYS A 85 0.49 -8.11 -11.87
CA LYS A 85 -0.25 -9.22 -12.48
C LYS A 85 -1.57 -9.38 -11.74
N TRP A 86 -2.69 -9.06 -12.40
CA TRP A 86 -4.04 -9.22 -11.87
C TRP A 86 -4.67 -10.48 -12.46
N PRO A 87 -5.27 -11.39 -11.67
CA PRO A 87 -6.26 -12.31 -12.19
C PRO A 87 -7.57 -11.54 -12.39
N SER A 88 -8.06 -11.50 -13.63
CA SER A 88 -9.31 -10.85 -14.03
C SER A 88 -10.52 -11.43 -13.27
N ILE A 89 -10.99 -10.72 -12.24
CA ILE A 89 -12.33 -10.90 -11.66
C ILE A 89 -12.89 -9.51 -11.36
N MET A 90 -13.72 -9.01 -12.26
CA MET A 90 -14.77 -8.01 -12.04
C MET A 90 -15.62 -7.97 -13.31
N SER A 91 -16.61 -8.87 -13.36
CA SER A 91 -17.79 -8.68 -14.22
C SER A 91 -18.57 -7.52 -13.63
N ARG A 92 -18.86 -6.52 -14.46
CA ARG A 92 -19.81 -5.46 -14.16
C ARG A 92 -21.20 -6.07 -14.04
N SER A 93 -22.00 -5.56 -13.11
CA SER A 93 -23.46 -5.57 -13.14
C SER A 93 -23.91 -4.12 -13.05
#